data_AF-A0AAQ4QXS4-F1
#
_entry.id   AF-A0AAQ4QXS4-F1
#
_cell.length_a   1.000
_cell.length_b   1.000
_cell.length_c   1.000
_cell.angle_alpha   90.00
_cell.angle_beta   90.00
_cell.angle_gamma   90.00
#
_symmetry.space_group_name_H-M   'P 1'
#
loop_
_entity.id
_entity.type
_entity.pdbx_description
1 polymer ?
#
loop_
_entity_poly.entity_id
_entity_poly.type
_entity_poly.pdbx_seq_one_letter_code
_entity_poly.pdbx_strand_id
1 'polypeptide(L)'
;MARLDQVITNIVDIFLDYADDEGKKKTLNKEELKKVLEKEIQTPELKDQIKAEDIEEAMNMLDKNHDGEINFREFCRCVSDLAKCYYQKKTGKGGKKGKGKEREGEQED
;
A
#
# COMPACT_ATOMS: atom_id res chain seq x y z
N MET A 1 -14.78 -17.66 -13.65
CA MET A 1 -13.77 -18.10 -12.66
C MET A 1 -14.33 -17.94 -11.27
N ALA A 2 -13.84 -18.73 -10.30
CA ALA A 2 -14.17 -18.49 -8.90
C ALA A 2 -13.59 -17.14 -8.45
N ARG A 3 -14.24 -16.48 -7.48
CA ARG A 3 -13.86 -15.12 -7.08
C ARG A 3 -12.44 -15.05 -6.52
N LEU A 4 -11.98 -16.10 -5.83
CA LEU A 4 -10.63 -16.16 -5.28
C LEU A 4 -9.58 -16.34 -6.39
N ASP A 5 -9.86 -17.21 -7.38
CA ASP A 5 -8.99 -17.38 -8.54
C ASP A 5 -8.78 -16.05 -9.25
N GLN A 6 -9.85 -15.28 -9.47
CA GLN A 6 -9.76 -13.95 -10.09
C GLN A 6 -8.91 -12.97 -9.27
N VAL A 7 -9.03 -12.99 -7.93
CA VAL A 7 -8.21 -12.13 -7.07
C VAL A 7 -6.73 -12.51 -7.20
N ILE A 8 -6.42 -13.81 -7.17
CA ILE A 8 -5.04 -14.28 -7.28
C ILE A 8 -4.45 -13.94 -8.65
N THR A 9 -5.17 -14.20 -9.74
CA THR A 9 -4.68 -13.86 -11.09
C THR A 9 -4.49 -12.36 -11.24
N ASN A 10 -5.44 -11.55 -10.78
CA ASN A 10 -5.33 -10.09 -10.88
C ASN A 10 -4.14 -9.52 -10.08
N ILE A 11 -3.84 -10.08 -8.89
CA ILE A 11 -2.65 -9.64 -8.12
C ILE A 11 -1.36 -9.92 -8.90
N VAL A 12 -1.29 -11.06 -9.59
CA VAL A 12 -0.13 -11.41 -10.43
C VAL A 12 -0.04 -10.50 -11.65
N ASP A 13 -1.16 -10.31 -12.36
CA ASP A 13 -1.21 -9.50 -13.57
C ASP A 13 -0.83 -8.03 -13.28
N ILE A 14 -1.40 -7.43 -12.23
CA ILE A 14 -1.02 -6.08 -11.77
C ILE A 14 0.47 -6.00 -11.45
N PHE A 15 1.05 -7.02 -10.82
CA PHE A 15 2.48 -6.98 -10.54
C PHE A 15 3.30 -7.03 -11.83
N LEU A 16 2.97 -7.91 -12.76
CA LEU A 16 3.71 -8.08 -14.01
C LEU A 16 3.57 -6.87 -14.94
N ASP A 17 2.39 -6.24 -14.99
CA ASP A 17 2.12 -5.07 -15.83
C ASP A 17 2.94 -3.84 -15.41
N TYR A 18 3.31 -3.74 -14.13
CA TYR A 18 4.02 -2.59 -13.59
C TYR A 18 5.49 -2.88 -13.27
N ALA A 19 5.87 -4.15 -13.10
CA ALA A 19 7.25 -4.60 -12.91
C ALA A 19 7.94 -4.91 -14.26
N ASP A 20 7.59 -4.14 -15.30
CA ASP A 20 8.10 -4.27 -16.65
C ASP A 20 9.21 -3.24 -16.89
N ASP A 21 10.44 -3.63 -16.56
CA ASP A 21 11.65 -2.87 -16.87
C ASP A 21 12.48 -3.74 -17.82
N GLU A 22 12.72 -3.25 -19.04
CA GLU A 22 13.30 -3.91 -20.23
C GLU A 22 14.63 -4.67 -19.96
N GLY A 23 14.58 -5.77 -19.21
CA GLY A 23 15.72 -6.61 -18.86
C GLY A 23 16.15 -6.63 -17.39
N LYS A 24 15.43 -5.95 -16.47
CA LYS A 24 15.68 -6.08 -15.02
C LYS A 24 14.74 -7.07 -14.36
N LYS A 25 15.13 -7.47 -13.15
CA LYS A 25 14.43 -8.46 -12.31
C LYS A 25 12.97 -8.05 -12.15
N LYS A 26 12.09 -9.05 -11.99
CA LYS A 26 10.64 -8.87 -11.76
C LYS A 26 10.38 -8.18 -10.41
N THR A 27 10.63 -6.88 -10.35
CA THR A 27 10.60 -6.04 -9.16
C THR A 27 10.05 -4.66 -9.52
N LEU A 28 9.41 -4.00 -8.55
CA LEU A 28 8.91 -2.64 -8.69
C LEU A 28 9.88 -1.66 -8.03
N ASN A 29 10.26 -0.61 -8.74
CA ASN A 29 10.94 0.53 -8.13
C ASN A 29 9.91 1.48 -7.46
N LYS A 30 10.41 2.53 -6.77
CA LYS A 30 9.57 3.52 -6.08
C LYS A 30 8.54 4.19 -6.99
N GLU A 31 8.89 4.47 -8.25
CA GLU A 31 7.99 5.14 -9.19
C GLU A 31 6.91 4.21 -9.73
N GLU A 32 7.25 2.93 -9.97
CA GLU A 32 6.31 1.90 -10.38
C GLU A 32 5.33 1.56 -9.27
N LEU A 33 5.82 1.39 -8.03
CA LEU A 33 4.97 1.19 -6.86
C LEU A 33 3.99 2.35 -6.70
N LYS A 34 4.45 3.59 -6.87
CA LYS A 34 3.57 4.77 -6.88
C LYS A 34 2.46 4.64 -7.91
N LYS A 35 2.80 4.29 -9.15
CA LYS A 35 1.82 4.14 -10.24
C LYS A 35 0.80 3.05 -9.91
N VAL A 36 1.22 1.90 -9.36
CA VAL A 36 0.32 0.82 -8.93
C VAL A 36 -0.67 1.34 -7.90
N LEU A 37 -0.17 1.96 -6.83
CA LEU A 37 -1.00 2.45 -5.73
C LEU A 37 -1.97 3.57 -6.18
N GLU A 38 -1.56 4.45 -7.09
CA GLU A 38 -2.42 5.53 -7.58
C GLU A 38 -3.50 5.05 -8.56
N LYS A 39 -3.18 4.08 -9.43
CA LYS A 39 -4.07 3.61 -10.49
C LYS A 39 -5.02 2.51 -10.04
N GLU A 40 -4.50 1.51 -9.34
CA GLU A 40 -5.26 0.31 -8.96
C GLU A 40 -6.11 0.55 -7.71
N ILE A 41 -5.69 1.46 -6.82
CA ILE A 41 -6.41 1.74 -5.58
C ILE A 41 -7.25 3.01 -5.74
N GLN A 42 -8.49 2.83 -6.17
CA GLN A 42 -9.41 3.94 -6.44
C GLN A 42 -10.35 4.28 -5.28
N THR A 43 -10.58 3.31 -4.39
CA THR A 43 -11.52 3.42 -3.27
C THR A 43 -11.01 4.40 -2.19
N PRO A 44 -11.81 5.41 -1.77
CA PRO A 44 -11.41 6.41 -0.78
C PRO A 44 -10.85 5.82 0.51
N GLU A 45 -11.46 4.74 1.01
CA GLU A 45 -11.12 4.10 2.28
C GLU A 45 -9.71 3.47 2.28
N LEU A 46 -9.27 2.99 1.12
CA LEU A 46 -7.92 2.47 0.89
C LEU A 46 -6.94 3.59 0.54
N LYS A 47 -7.38 4.59 -0.26
CA LYS A 47 -6.57 5.80 -0.54
C LYS A 47 -6.17 6.55 0.71
N ASP A 48 -7.05 6.66 1.70
CA ASP A 48 -6.74 7.33 2.97
C ASP A 48 -5.67 6.61 3.79
N GLN A 49 -5.49 5.30 3.61
CA GLN A 49 -4.40 4.56 4.25
C GLN A 49 -3.08 4.82 3.54
N ILE A 50 -3.08 4.86 2.21
CA ILE A 50 -1.89 5.11 1.40
C ILE A 50 -1.45 6.57 1.48
N LYS A 51 -2.38 7.51 1.63
CA LYS A 51 -2.06 8.94 1.80
C LYS A 51 -1.47 9.27 3.17
N ALA A 52 -1.68 8.41 4.17
CA ALA A 52 -1.24 8.66 5.53
C ALA A 52 0.26 8.38 5.73
N GLU A 53 0.87 7.61 4.83
CA GLU A 53 2.27 7.21 4.83
C GLU A 53 2.84 7.67 3.49
N ASP A 54 3.87 8.52 3.48
CA ASP A 54 4.52 8.96 2.22
C ASP A 54 4.90 7.73 1.38
N ILE A 55 4.92 7.81 0.05
CA ILE A 55 5.34 6.68 -0.82
C ILE A 55 6.75 6.21 -0.46
N GLU A 56 7.58 7.13 0.03
CA GLU A 56 8.90 6.81 0.58
C GLU A 56 8.83 5.98 1.86
N GLU A 57 7.90 6.30 2.76
CA GLU A 57 7.64 5.53 3.96
C GLU A 57 7.01 4.17 3.62
N ALA A 58 6.09 4.14 2.65
CA ALA A 58 5.54 2.90 2.10
C ALA A 58 6.64 2.03 1.49
N MET A 59 7.54 2.60 0.68
CA MET A 59 8.69 1.87 0.12
C MET A 59 9.53 1.28 1.26
N ASN A 60 9.92 2.08 2.26
CA ASN A 60 10.70 1.62 3.42
C ASN A 60 9.98 0.55 4.26
N MET A 61 8.65 0.59 4.31
CA MET A 61 7.85 -0.42 5.01
C MET A 61 7.74 -1.72 4.21
N LEU A 62 7.69 -1.64 2.89
CA LEU A 62 7.48 -2.78 1.99
C LEU A 62 8.78 -3.48 1.58
N ASP A 63 9.83 -2.71 1.32
CA ASP A 63 11.19 -3.17 1.04
C ASP A 63 11.83 -3.67 2.35
N LYS A 64 11.70 -4.97 2.63
CA LYS A 64 12.13 -5.57 3.89
C LYS A 64 13.58 -5.98 3.87
N ASN A 65 14.11 -6.30 2.70
CA ASN A 65 15.52 -6.58 2.50
C ASN A 65 16.34 -5.29 2.28
N HIS A 66 15.69 -4.13 2.15
CA HIS A 66 16.30 -2.82 1.97
C HIS A 66 17.21 -2.76 0.74
N ASP A 67 16.80 -3.42 -0.35
CA ASP A 67 17.54 -3.42 -1.61
C ASP A 67 17.10 -2.32 -2.58
N GLY A 68 16.08 -1.54 -2.22
CA GLY A 68 15.51 -0.47 -3.03
C GLY A 68 14.54 -0.94 -4.10
N GLU A 69 14.18 -2.23 -4.13
CA GLU A 69 13.30 -2.86 -5.12
C GLU A 69 12.23 -3.72 -4.43
N ILE A 70 10.96 -3.62 -4.85
CA ILE A 70 9.88 -4.45 -4.30
C ILE A 70 9.72 -5.70 -5.14
N ASN A 71 10.05 -6.87 -4.60
CA ASN A 71 9.75 -8.13 -5.27
C ASN A 71 8.28 -8.56 -5.06
N PHE A 72 7.84 -9.59 -5.79
CA PHE A 72 6.46 -10.07 -5.73
C PHE A 72 6.00 -10.48 -4.31
N ARG A 73 6.91 -11.02 -3.49
CA ARG A 73 6.58 -11.43 -2.11
C ARG A 73 6.28 -10.21 -1.24
N GLU A 74 7.07 -9.16 -1.37
CA GLU A 74 6.87 -7.89 -0.65
C GLU A 74 5.60 -7.19 -1.12
N PHE A 75 5.33 -7.21 -2.43
CA PHE A 75 4.08 -6.73 -2.99
C PHE A 75 2.86 -7.48 -2.41
N CYS A 76 2.88 -8.81 -2.36
CA CYS A 76 1.79 -9.59 -1.76
C CYS A 76 1.57 -9.27 -0.29
N ARG A 77 2.65 -8.98 0.45
CA ARG A 77 2.56 -8.55 1.84
C ARG A 77 1.86 -7.20 1.95
N CYS A 78 2.20 -6.23 1.09
CA CYS A 78 1.50 -4.94 1.01
C CYS A 78 -0.01 -5.12 0.85
N VAL A 79 -0.42 -5.90 -0.16
CA VAL A 79 -1.84 -6.16 -0.46
C VAL A 79 -2.53 -6.80 0.74
N SER A 80 -1.86 -7.74 1.42
CA SER A 80 -2.38 -8.41 2.60
C SER A 80 -2.58 -7.45 3.79
N ASP A 81 -1.63 -6.53 4.02
CA ASP A 81 -1.71 -5.54 5.09
C ASP A 81 -2.83 -4.53 4.82
N LEU A 82 -2.97 -4.04 3.58
CA LEU A 82 -4.09 -3.18 3.16
C LEU A 82 -5.45 -3.90 3.33
N ALA A 83 -5.55 -5.16 2.91
CA ALA A 83 -6.76 -5.96 3.09
C ALA A 83 -7.11 -6.15 4.56
N LYS A 84 -6.12 -6.40 5.43
CA LYS A 84 -6.30 -6.51 6.88
C LYS A 84 -6.78 -5.19 7.49
N CYS A 85 -6.19 -4.07 7.11
CA CYS A 85 -6.59 -2.75 7.59
C CYS A 85 -8.01 -2.38 7.12
N TYR A 86 -8.36 -2.68 5.87
CA TYR A 86 -9.72 -2.53 5.35
C TYR A 86 -10.73 -3.39 6.11
N TYR A 87 -10.38 -4.66 6.37
CA TYR A 87 -11.19 -5.56 7.20
C TYR A 87 -11.42 -4.98 8.60
N GLN A 88 -10.37 -4.50 9.27
CA GLN A 88 -10.45 -3.89 10.60
C GLN A 88 -11.38 -2.68 10.64
N LYS A 89 -11.29 -1.79 9.64
CA LYS A 89 -12.21 -0.64 9.48
C LYS A 89 -13.66 -1.12 9.34
N LYS A 90 -13.90 -2.13 8.51
CA LYS A 90 -15.23 -2.67 8.24
C LYS A 90 -15.84 -3.42 9.43
N THR A 91 -15.02 -4.06 10.27
CA THR A 91 -15.50 -4.84 11.42
C THR A 91 -15.45 -4.11 12.76
N GLY A 92 -15.09 -2.81 12.79
CA GLY A 92 -15.13 -1.96 13.99
C GLY A 92 -14.21 -2.38 15.17
N LYS A 93 -13.32 -3.37 14.98
CA LYS A 93 -12.44 -3.92 16.02
C LYS A 93 -11.01 -3.37 16.00
N GLY A 94 -10.74 -2.31 15.24
CA GLY A 94 -9.44 -1.62 15.23
C GLY A 94 -9.41 -0.47 16.25
N GLY A 95 -9.03 -0.77 17.50
CA GLY A 95 -8.87 0.22 18.55
C GLY A 95 -7.91 1.36 18.16
N LYS A 96 -8.29 2.58 18.58
CA LYS A 96 -7.47 3.81 18.63
C LYS A 96 -5.96 3.55 18.62
N LYS A 97 -5.28 3.89 17.53
CA LYS A 97 -3.94 4.49 17.66
C LYS A 97 -4.16 6.00 17.57
N GLY A 98 -4.15 6.65 18.73
CA GLY A 98 -4.40 8.07 18.86
C GLY A 98 -3.42 8.85 17.98
N LYS A 99 -3.96 9.52 16.96
CA LYS A 99 -3.31 10.64 16.31
C LYS A 99 -3.36 11.76 17.35
N GLY A 100 -2.30 11.91 18.14
CA GLY A 100 -2.08 13.06 19.00
C GLY A 100 -2.07 14.31 18.13
N LYS A 101 -3.25 14.91 17.98
CA LYS A 101 -3.48 16.18 17.31
C LYS A 101 -3.60 17.20 18.42
N GLU A 102 -2.46 17.67 18.94
CA GLU A 102 -2.44 18.93 19.67
C GLU A 102 -2.19 20.02 18.63
N ARG A 103 -3.29 20.62 18.16
CA ARG A 103 -3.26 21.94 17.54
C ARG A 103 -3.40 22.95 18.68
N GLU A 104 -2.42 23.84 18.75
CA GLU A 104 -2.55 25.30 18.88
C GLU A 104 -3.70 25.82 19.77
N GLY A 105 -3.32 26.39 20.91
CA GLY A 105 -4.03 27.52 21.49
C GLY A 105 -3.22 28.78 21.23
N GLU A 106 -3.75 29.66 20.39
CA GLU A 106 -3.32 31.04 20.21
C GLU A 106 -3.48 31.86 21.50
N GLN A 107 -2.78 33.00 21.49
CA GLN A 107 -2.70 34.08 22.48
C GLN A 107 -4.06 34.63 22.95
N GLU A 108 -4.09 35.23 24.14
CA GLU A 108 -4.78 36.52 24.39
C GLU A 108 -4.27 37.16 25.71
N ASP A 109 -3.85 38.42 25.58
CA ASP A 109 -3.50 39.50 26.54
C ASP A 109 -2.50 39.29 27.70
#